data_AF-A0A0P1ARJ5-F1
#
_entry.id   AF-A0A0P1ARJ5-F1
#
_cell.length_a   1.000
_cell.length_b   1.000
_cell.length_c   1.000
_cell.angle_alpha   90.00
_cell.angle_beta   90.00
_cell.angle_gamma   90.00
#
_symmetry.space_group_name_H-M   'P 1'
#
loop_
_entity.id
_entity.type
_entity.pdbx_description
1 polymer ?
#
loop_
_entity_poly.entity_id
_entity_poly.type
_entity_poly.pdbx_seq_one_letter_code
_entity_poly.pdbx_strand_id
1 'polypeptide(L)'
;MGDLNEVEKLVRVGKTKLIWIETPTNPTLKITDIQAVSNFAKSPNLLLDVDNTFMSPNFQNPLTLGADIVMDSITKYINGHSDVVGGVVITNSEDIHIITLHSKWFWCRSLAL
;
A
#
# COMPACT_ATOMS: atom_id res chain seq x y z
N MET A 1 -12.96 -3.83 -4.52
CA MET A 1 -12.94 -4.06 -3.06
C MET A 1 -13.64 -2.88 -2.41
N GLY A 2 -14.42 -3.08 -1.35
CA GLY A 2 -15.25 -2.02 -0.77
C GLY A 2 -16.22 -2.51 0.31
N ASP A 3 -16.38 -3.82 0.47
CA ASP A 3 -17.11 -4.41 1.59
C ASP A 3 -16.15 -5.26 2.44
N LEU A 4 -16.01 -4.87 3.71
CA LEU A 4 -15.20 -5.59 4.70
C LEU A 4 -15.69 -7.03 4.90
N ASN A 5 -16.99 -7.29 4.74
CA ASN A 5 -17.56 -8.63 4.88
C ASN A 5 -17.01 -9.59 3.81
N GLU A 6 -16.70 -9.08 2.62
CA GLU A 6 -16.09 -9.88 1.56
C GLU A 6 -14.60 -10.10 1.82
N VAL A 7 -13.91 -9.11 2.40
CA VAL A 7 -12.51 -9.25 2.80
C VAL A 7 -12.36 -10.33 3.87
N GLU A 8 -13.26 -10.35 4.86
CA GLU A 8 -13.25 -11.34 5.94
C GLU A 8 -13.34 -12.78 5.42
N LYS A 9 -14.20 -13.05 4.44
CA LYS A 9 -14.35 -14.37 3.82
C LYS A 9 -13.10 -14.86 3.08
N LEU A 10 -12.26 -13.93 2.62
CA LEU A 10 -11.05 -14.24 1.86
C LEU A 10 -9.83 -14.45 2.76
N VAL A 11 -9.86 -13.96 4.00
CA VAL A 11 -8.77 -14.13 4.95
C VAL A 11 -8.67 -15.59 5.40
N ARG A 12 -7.48 -16.18 5.20
CA ARG A 12 -7.15 -17.52 5.68
C ARG A 12 -6.16 -17.40 6.84
N VAL A 13 -6.66 -17.51 8.06
CA VAL A 13 -5.86 -17.38 9.29
C VAL A 13 -4.63 -18.30 9.23
N GLY A 14 -3.45 -17.74 9.53
CA GLY A 14 -2.16 -18.43 9.45
C GLY A 14 -1.50 -18.43 8.08
N LYS A 15 -2.27 -18.26 6.98
CA LYS A 15 -1.76 -18.22 5.59
C LYS A 15 -1.71 -16.79 5.03
N THR A 16 -2.79 -16.03 5.16
CA THR A 16 -2.81 -14.62 4.80
C THR A 16 -1.87 -13.86 5.74
N LYS A 17 -1.04 -12.98 5.19
CA LYS A 17 -0.07 -12.16 5.95
C LYS A 17 -0.24 -10.65 5.72
N LEU A 18 -0.87 -10.28 4.62
CA LEU A 18 -0.99 -8.90 4.15
C LEU A 18 -2.37 -8.68 3.55
N ILE A 19 -2.97 -7.54 3.86
CA ILE A 19 -4.09 -6.96 3.14
C ILE A 19 -3.52 -5.79 2.34
N TRP A 20 -3.76 -5.80 1.02
CA TRP A 20 -3.37 -4.72 0.13
C TRP A 20 -4.62 -4.02 -0.40
N ILE A 21 -4.68 -2.70 -0.23
CA ILE A 21 -5.79 -1.87 -0.72
C ILE A 21 -5.29 -0.71 -1.56
N GLU A 22 -6.08 -0.34 -2.56
CA GLU A 22 -5.90 0.86 -3.36
C GLU A 22 -7.13 1.75 -3.09
N THR A 23 -6.92 3.00 -2.70
CA THR A 23 -8.03 3.93 -2.45
C THR A 23 -7.63 5.37 -2.74
N PRO A 24 -8.24 6.03 -3.74
CA PRO A 24 -9.27 5.52 -4.67
C PRO A 24 -8.76 4.47 -5.68
N THR A 25 -9.58 3.45 -6.01
CA THR A 25 -9.20 2.43 -7.01
C THR A 25 -9.32 2.92 -8.45
N ASN A 26 -8.32 2.70 -9.28
CA ASN A 26 -8.40 2.93 -10.73
C ASN A 26 -9.23 1.84 -11.46
N PRO A 27 -10.13 2.15 -12.42
CA PRO A 27 -10.63 3.46 -12.88
C PRO A 27 -11.95 3.89 -12.22
N THR A 28 -12.53 3.04 -11.37
CA THR A 28 -13.89 3.24 -10.82
C THR A 28 -13.95 4.12 -9.57
N LEU A 29 -12.79 4.61 -9.12
CA LEU A 29 -12.58 5.50 -7.96
C LEU A 29 -13.30 5.03 -6.68
N LYS A 30 -13.37 3.72 -6.46
CA LYS A 30 -13.97 3.18 -5.23
C LYS A 30 -13.10 3.55 -4.05
N ILE A 31 -13.76 4.04 -3.01
CA ILE A 31 -13.13 4.41 -1.74
C ILE A 31 -13.22 3.22 -0.80
N THR A 32 -12.10 2.93 -0.15
CA THR A 32 -12.02 1.95 0.94
C THR A 32 -11.68 2.69 2.23
N ASP A 33 -12.43 2.42 3.30
CA ASP A 33 -12.13 2.97 4.61
C ASP A 33 -10.88 2.29 5.19
N ILE A 34 -9.75 2.99 5.15
CA ILE A 34 -8.45 2.50 5.61
C ILE A 34 -8.50 2.17 7.11
N GLN A 35 -9.17 2.99 7.92
CA GLN A 35 -9.21 2.81 9.36
C GLN A 35 -10.03 1.57 9.73
N ALA A 36 -11.15 1.36 9.04
CA ALA A 36 -11.96 0.16 9.24
C ALA A 36 -11.21 -1.12 8.82
N VAL A 37 -10.48 -1.09 7.69
CA VAL A 37 -9.62 -2.21 7.28
C VAL A 37 -8.48 -2.44 8.27
N SER A 38 -7.82 -1.38 8.76
CA SER A 38 -6.76 -1.47 9.76
C SER A 38 -7.25 -2.14 11.04
N ASN A 39 -8.42 -1.75 11.53
CA ASN A 39 -9.01 -2.34 12.72
C ASN A 39 -9.32 -3.84 12.52
N PHE A 40 -9.82 -4.21 11.34
CA PHE A 40 -10.02 -5.61 10.99
C PHE A 40 -8.68 -6.39 10.92
N ALA A 41 -7.65 -5.81 10.30
CA ALA A 41 -6.34 -6.46 10.08
C ALA A 41 -5.60 -6.80 11.39
N LYS A 42 -5.80 -6.00 12.44
CA LYS A 42 -5.14 -6.20 13.75
C LYS A 42 -5.52 -7.53 14.41
N SER A 43 -6.80 -7.94 14.34
CA SER A 43 -7.30 -9.16 15.01
C SER A 43 -6.60 -10.45 14.51
N PRO A 44 -6.51 -10.72 13.20
CA PRO A 44 -5.74 -11.84 12.65
C PRO A 44 -4.22 -11.60 12.56
N ASN A 45 -3.70 -10.48 13.09
CA ASN A 45 -2.30 -10.07 12.99
C ASN A 45 -1.79 -10.01 11.53
N LEU A 46 -2.53 -9.30 10.68
CA LEU A 46 -2.19 -9.06 9.29
C LEU A 46 -1.60 -7.66 9.14
N LEU A 47 -0.62 -7.54 8.24
CA LEU A 47 -0.13 -6.25 7.79
C LEU A 47 -1.17 -5.59 6.86
N LEU A 48 -1.24 -4.27 6.88
CA LEU A 48 -2.01 -3.46 5.94
C LEU A 48 -1.07 -2.60 5.09
N ASP A 49 -1.08 -2.82 3.78
CA ASP A 49 -0.42 -1.98 2.77
C ASP A 49 -1.46 -1.20 1.96
N VAL A 50 -1.20 0.09 1.79
CA VAL A 50 -2.09 1.02 1.08
C VAL A 50 -1.35 1.66 -0.09
N ASP A 51 -1.86 1.41 -1.31
CA ASP A 51 -1.47 2.20 -2.47
C ASP A 51 -2.18 3.57 -2.41
N ASN A 52 -1.38 4.61 -2.20
CA ASN A 52 -1.85 5.98 -2.03
C ASN A 52 -1.56 6.84 -3.26
N THR A 53 -1.16 6.23 -4.38
CA THR A 53 -0.70 6.92 -5.60
C THR A 53 -1.68 8.00 -6.07
N PHE A 54 -2.99 7.76 -6.00
CA PHE A 54 -4.00 8.71 -6.47
C PHE A 54 -4.17 9.94 -5.58
N MET A 55 -4.13 9.76 -4.25
CA MET A 55 -4.27 10.86 -3.31
C MET A 55 -2.94 11.59 -3.10
N SER A 56 -1.82 10.88 -3.25
CA SER A 56 -0.50 11.34 -2.83
C SER A 56 -0.44 11.66 -1.32
N PRO A 57 0.76 11.79 -0.73
CA PRO A 57 0.89 12.16 0.68
C PRO A 57 0.32 13.55 1.00
N ASN A 58 0.04 14.38 -0.01
CA ASN A 58 -0.51 15.72 0.18
C ASN A 58 -1.98 15.70 0.63
N PHE A 59 -2.79 14.76 0.14
CA PHE A 59 -4.23 14.73 0.41
C PHE A 59 -4.66 13.60 1.35
N GLN A 60 -3.86 12.55 1.50
CA GLN A 60 -4.15 11.44 2.39
C GLN A 60 -2.85 10.86 2.96
N ASN A 61 -2.84 10.59 4.26
CA ASN A 61 -1.73 9.91 4.93
C ASN A 61 -2.24 8.59 5.53
N PRO A 62 -2.12 7.45 4.81
CA PRO A 62 -2.65 6.19 5.32
C PRO A 62 -1.97 5.69 6.61
N LEU A 63 -0.72 6.08 6.89
CA LEU A 63 -0.02 5.70 8.12
C LEU A 63 -0.74 6.24 9.36
N THR A 64 -1.32 7.45 9.29
CA THR A 64 -2.09 8.02 10.42
C THR A 64 -3.46 7.35 10.57
N LEU A 65 -3.94 6.69 9.52
CA LEU A 65 -5.20 5.92 9.51
C LEU A 65 -4.99 4.46 9.93
N GLY A 66 -3.76 4.05 10.22
CA GLY A 66 -3.43 2.72 10.74
C GLY A 66 -2.93 1.73 9.69
N ALA A 67 -2.48 2.19 8.52
CA ALA A 67 -1.69 1.37 7.61
C ALA A 67 -0.30 1.09 8.19
N ASP A 68 0.24 -0.10 7.95
CA ASP A 68 1.61 -0.47 8.32
C ASP A 68 2.60 -0.06 7.22
N ILE A 69 2.14 -0.12 5.98
CA ILE A 69 2.92 0.15 4.77
C ILE A 69 2.11 1.09 3.86
N VAL A 70 2.80 2.04 3.24
CA VAL A 70 2.24 2.87 2.18
C VAL A 70 3.13 2.79 0.96
N MET A 71 2.53 2.54 -0.19
CA MET A 71 3.21 2.53 -1.48
C MET A 71 2.69 3.68 -2.35
N ASP A 72 3.61 4.41 -2.96
CA ASP A 72 3.29 5.45 -3.93
C ASP A 72 4.11 5.27 -5.21
N SER A 73 3.45 5.33 -6.37
CA SER A 73 4.13 5.50 -7.65
C SER A 73 4.55 6.97 -7.81
N ILE A 74 5.82 7.25 -7.57
CA ILE A 74 6.34 8.62 -7.72
C ILE A 74 6.29 9.10 -9.18
N THR A 75 6.23 8.19 -10.15
CA THR A 75 6.02 8.50 -11.58
C THR A 75 4.80 9.40 -11.86
N LYS A 76 3.79 9.33 -10.99
CA LYS A 76 2.48 9.99 -11.19
C LYS A 76 2.49 11.41 -10.62
N TYR A 77 1.63 11.67 -9.63
CA TYR A 77 1.40 13.01 -9.09
C TYR A 77 2.60 13.59 -8.35
N ILE A 78 3.46 12.74 -7.77
CA ILE A 78 4.66 13.20 -7.05
C ILE A 78 5.71 13.76 -8.03
N ASN A 79 5.96 13.07 -9.15
CA ASN A 79 6.82 13.61 -10.21
C ASN A 79 6.12 14.77 -10.94
N GLY A 80 4.87 14.56 -11.36
CA GLY A 80 4.05 15.58 -12.03
C GLY A 80 4.45 15.92 -13.47
N HIS A 81 5.64 15.51 -13.92
CA HIS A 81 6.21 15.90 -15.23
C HIS A 81 6.35 14.75 -16.23
N SER A 82 5.96 13.53 -15.86
CA SER A 82 5.95 12.33 -16.74
C SER A 82 7.31 11.96 -17.36
N ASP A 83 8.41 12.44 -16.79
CA ASP A 83 9.78 12.29 -17.28
C ASP A 83 10.65 11.34 -16.43
N VAL A 84 10.20 10.97 -15.23
CA VAL A 84 10.88 10.07 -14.30
C VAL A 84 9.95 8.95 -13.88
N VAL A 85 10.50 7.72 -13.83
CA VAL A 85 9.81 6.53 -13.31
C VAL A 85 10.40 6.13 -11.97
N GLY A 86 9.53 5.89 -10.98
CA GLY A 86 9.94 5.31 -9.71
C GLY A 86 8.76 4.95 -8.81
N GLY A 87 9.09 4.35 -7.67
CA GLY A 87 8.16 4.08 -6.57
C GLY A 87 8.83 4.34 -5.23
N VAL A 88 8.00 4.58 -4.21
CA VAL A 88 8.44 4.68 -2.82
C VAL A 88 7.56 3.79 -1.95
N VAL A 89 8.17 3.20 -0.93
CA VAL A 89 7.50 2.44 0.12
C VAL A 89 7.86 3.09 1.45
N ILE A 90 6.86 3.37 2.28
CA ILE A 90 6.97 4.13 3.52
C ILE A 90 6.37 3.30 4.64
N THR A 91 7.05 3.24 5.79
CA THR A 91 6.57 2.55 7.00
C THR A 91 7.13 3.24 8.24
N ASN A 92 6.44 3.10 9.38
CA ASN A 92 6.93 3.51 10.70
C ASN A 92 7.53 2.34 11.50
N SER A 93 7.48 1.12 10.97
CA SER A 93 7.97 -0.08 11.66
C SER A 93 9.40 -0.40 11.23
N GLU A 94 10.31 -0.47 12.21
CA GLU A 94 11.71 -0.85 11.98
C GLU A 94 11.83 -2.27 11.41
N ASP A 95 11.01 -3.21 11.89
CA ASP A 95 11.01 -4.59 11.40
C ASP A 95 10.66 -4.66 9.91
N ILE A 96 9.64 -3.89 9.50
CA ILE A 96 9.23 -3.79 8.10
C ILE A 96 10.32 -3.08 7.28
N HIS A 97 10.91 -2.01 7.83
CA HIS A 97 12.00 -1.29 7.18
C HIS A 97 13.18 -2.21 6.85
N ILE A 98 13.59 -3.04 7.81
CA ILE A 98 14.68 -4.01 7.64
C ILE A 98 14.35 -4.99 6.52
N ILE A 99 13.11 -5.50 6.44
CA ILE A 99 12.66 -6.42 5.38
C ILE A 99 12.70 -5.73 4.01
N THR A 100 12.21 -4.50 3.91
CA THR A 100 12.19 -3.73 2.65
C THR A 100 13.60 -3.43 2.13
N LEU A 101 14.57 -3.20 3.02
CA LEU A 101 15.97 -2.98 2.63
C LEU A 101 16.74 -4.26 2.30
N HIS A 102 16.55 -5.33 3.07
CA HIS A 102 17.28 -6.60 2.88
C HIS A 102 16.79 -7.39 1.68
N SER A 103 15.49 -7.28 1.39
CA SER A 103 14.94 -7.70 0.10
C SER A 103 15.47 -6.72 -0.93
N LYS A 104 16.64 -6.97 -1.52
CA LYS A 104 17.14 -6.18 -2.65
C LYS A 104 16.10 -6.26 -3.77
N TRP A 105 15.15 -5.33 -3.78
CA TRP A 105 14.12 -5.21 -4.79
C TRP A 105 14.80 -4.81 -6.10
N PHE A 106 15.15 -5.83 -6.87
CA PHE A 106 15.75 -5.76 -8.19
C PHE A 106 14.70 -5.24 -9.19
N TRP A 107 14.32 -3.97 -9.08
CA TRP A 107 13.46 -3.28 -10.04
C TRP A 107 14.28 -2.24 -10.82
N CYS A 108 15.43 -2.67 -11.33
CA CYS A 108 16.13 -2.00 -12.41
C CYS A 108 16.76 -3.07 -13.29
N ARG A 109 15.92 -3.75 -14.08
CA ARG A 109 16.41 -4.53 -15.22
C ARG A 109 16.42 -3.59 -16.41
N SER A 110 17.61 -3.10 -16.71
CA SER A 110 18.11 -2.55 -17.97
C SER A 110 17.04 -2.45 -19.08
N LEU A 111 16.48 -1.25 -19.26
CA LEU A 111 16.11 -0.74 -20.59
C LEU A 111 17.24 0.19 -21.04
N ALA A 112 18.40 -0.42 -21.28
CA ALA A 112 19.49 0.15 -22.05
C ALA A 112 20.31 -1.04 -22.57
N LEU A 113 20.10 -1.32 -23.86
CA LEU A 113 20.86 -2.20 -24.77
C LEU A 113 20.89 -3.70 -24.46
#